data_AF-A0A938ZID2-F1
#
_entry.id   AF-A0A938ZID2-F1
#
_cell.length_a   1.000
_cell.length_b   1.000
_cell.length_c   1.000
_cell.angle_alpha   90.00
_cell.angle_beta   90.00
_cell.angle_gamma   90.00
#
_symmetry.space_group_name_H-M   'P 1'
#
loop_
_entity.id
_entity.type
_entity.pdbx_description
1 polymer ?
#
loop_
_entity_poly.entity_id
_entity_poly.type
_entity_poly.pdbx_seq_one_letter_code
_entity_poly.pdbx_strand_id
1 'polypeptide(L)' 'MRLWTEVKDGSWQQFAEYQGTGVVFSPDNKLIAIQVDDYFVQMRWVQSLDSSLARGCKHLKEYLASRPDLRKEICPDNK' A
#
# COMPACT_ATOMS: atom_id res chain seq x y z
N MET A 1 -6.49 -1.40 12.59
CA MET A 1 -5.95 -1.03 11.27
C MET A 1 -6.92 -0.09 10.56
N ARG A 2 -6.43 1.05 10.04
CA ARG A 2 -7.22 1.98 9.23
C ARG A 2 -6.77 1.89 7.77
N LEU A 3 -7.72 1.80 6.86
CA LEU A 3 -7.47 1.81 5.42
C LEU A 3 -7.84 3.15 4.82
N TRP A 4 -6.94 3.64 3.99
CA TRP A 4 -7.04 4.94 3.32
C TRP A 4 -6.96 4.75 1.82
N THR A 5 -7.71 5.57 1.09
CA THR A 5 -7.60 5.65 -0.36
C THR A 5 -7.45 7.11 -0.78
N GLU A 6 -6.65 7.32 -1.80
CA GLU A 6 -6.63 8.59 -2.53
C GLU A 6 -7.91 8.67 -3.36
N VAL A 7 -8.60 9.80 -3.29
CA VAL A 7 -9.78 10.10 -4.12
C VAL A 7 -9.38 11.05 -5.26
N LYS A 8 -10.30 11.32 -6.20
CA LYS A 8 -9.99 12.01 -7.47
C LYS A 8 -9.33 13.40 -7.32
N ASP A 9 -9.52 14.07 -6.20
CA ASP A 9 -8.94 15.38 -5.91
C ASP A 9 -7.52 15.30 -5.30
N GLY A 10 -6.98 14.09 -5.13
CA GLY A 10 -5.67 13.84 -4.50
C GLY A 10 -5.70 13.83 -2.97
N SER A 11 -6.87 14.03 -2.35
CA SER A 11 -7.01 13.90 -0.90
C SER A 11 -7.09 12.43 -0.48
N TRP A 12 -6.69 12.17 0.76
CA TRP A 12 -6.78 10.84 1.37
C TRP A 12 -8.04 10.75 2.24
N GLN A 13 -8.83 9.71 2.00
CA GLN A 13 -10.02 9.43 2.80
C GLN A 13 -9.91 8.05 3.45
N GLN A 14 -10.28 7.99 4.74
CA GLN A 14 -10.49 6.73 5.41
C GLN A 14 -11.77 6.11 4.88
N PHE A 15 -11.68 4.87 4.41
CA PHE A 15 -12.86 4.15 3.91
C PHE A 15 -13.19 2.91 4.74
N ALA A 16 -12.26 2.45 5.59
CA ALA A 16 -12.52 1.35 6.51
C ALA A 16 -11.62 1.38 7.75
N GLU A 17 -12.12 0.81 8.84
CA GLU A 17 -11.37 0.56 10.07
C GLU A 17 -11.70 -0.86 10.55
N TYR A 18 -10.66 -1.64 10.85
CA TYR A 18 -10.77 -3.01 11.34
C TYR A 18 -10.00 -3.16 12.65
N GLN A 19 -10.59 -3.86 13.62
CA GLN A 19 -9.91 -4.30 14.83
C GLN A 19 -9.29 -5.68 14.59
N GLY A 20 -8.33 -5.75 13.67
CA GLY A 20 -7.70 -7.00 13.26
C GLY A 20 -6.31 -7.22 13.85
N THR A 21 -5.91 -8.48 13.96
CA THR A 21 -4.62 -8.92 14.54
C THR A 21 -3.54 -9.20 13.49
N GLY A 22 -3.90 -9.33 12.21
CA GLY A 22 -2.96 -9.68 11.15
C GLY A 22 -3.35 -9.14 9.77
N VAL A 23 -2.35 -8.87 8.94
CA VAL A 23 -2.50 -8.43 7.55
C VAL A 23 -1.43 -9.06 6.67
N VAL A 24 -1.83 -9.58 5.51
CA VAL A 24 -0.91 -10.14 4.51
C VAL A 24 -1.33 -9.73 3.10
N PHE A 25 -0.35 -9.54 2.22
CA PHE A 25 -0.59 -9.37 0.79
C PHE A 25 -0.62 -10.73 0.09
N SER A 26 -1.43 -10.85 -0.95
CA SER A 26 -1.32 -11.97 -1.89
C SER A 26 0.03 -11.91 -2.63
N PRO A 27 0.57 -13.05 -3.08
CA PRO A 27 1.84 -13.08 -3.81
C PRO A 27 1.86 -12.23 -5.09
N ASP A 28 0.68 -11.99 -5.70
CA ASP A 28 0.51 -11.16 -6.89
C ASP A 28 0.25 -9.67 -6.59
N ASN A 29 0.32 -9.27 -5.32
CA ASN A 29 0.22 -7.89 -4.85
C ASN A 29 -1.11 -7.16 -5.15
N LYS A 30 -2.18 -7.89 -5.48
CA LYS A 30 -3.48 -7.30 -5.84
C LYS A 30 -4.54 -7.43 -4.73
N LEU A 31 -4.31 -8.31 -3.77
CA LEU A 31 -5.22 -8.56 -2.66
C LEU A 31 -4.51 -8.36 -1.32
N ILE A 32 -5.27 -7.89 -0.35
CA ILE A 32 -4.90 -7.89 1.06
C ILE A 32 -5.89 -8.77 1.80
N ALA A 33 -5.39 -9.70 2.59
CA ALA A 33 -6.16 -10.45 3.56
C ALA A 33 -5.95 -9.85 4.95
N ILE A 34 -7.06 -9.56 5.64
CA ILE A 34 -7.08 -8.92 6.95
C ILE A 34 -7.81 -9.87 7.89
N GLN A 35 -7.10 -10.38 8.90
CA GLN A 35 -7.75 -11.15 9.97
C GLN A 35 -8.45 -10.17 10.91
N VAL A 36 -9.78 -10.21 10.92
CA VAL A 36 -10.60 -9.33 11.75
C VAL A 36 -10.84 -9.96 13.12
N ASP A 37 -11.07 -11.27 13.17
CA ASP A 37 -11.15 -12.07 14.39
C ASP A 37 -10.69 -13.52 14.10
N ASP A 38 -10.85 -14.43 15.07
CA ASP A 38 -10.39 -15.82 14.99
C ASP A 38 -11.03 -16.61 13.84
N TYR A 39 -12.20 -16.20 13.36
CA TYR A 39 -12.99 -16.92 12.36
C TYR A 39 -13.23 -16.12 11.09
N PHE A 40 -12.88 -14.84 11.06
CA PHE A 40 -13.23 -13.94 9.98
C PHE A 40 -12.03 -13.25 9.35
N VAL A 41 -11.88 -13.48 8.05
CA VAL A 41 -10.87 -12.85 7.20
C VAL A 41 -11.56 -12.02 6.13
N GLN A 42 -11.25 -10.73 6.09
CA GLN A 42 -11.69 -9.81 5.05
C GLN A 42 -10.65 -9.77 3.93
N MET A 43 -11.08 -10.00 2.69
CA MET A 43 -10.25 -9.82 1.50
C MET A 43 -10.59 -8.49 0.81
N ARG A 44 -9.57 -7.74 0.42
CA ARG A 44 -9.73 -6.45 -0.28
C ARG A 44 -8.82 -6.37 -1.48
N TRP A 45 -9.40 -5.94 -2.59
CA TRP A 45 -8.63 -5.55 -3.77
C TRP A 45 -7.95 -4.21 -3.51
N VAL A 46 -6.71 -4.11 -3.95
CA VAL A 46 -5.96 -2.87 -3.96
C VAL A 46 -5.44 -2.57 -5.36
N GLN A 47 -5.21 -1.29 -5.64
CA GLN A 47 -4.27 -0.94 -6.70
C GLN A 47 -2.94 -1.60 -6.35
N SER A 48 -2.36 -2.35 -7.30
CA SER A 48 -1.23 -3.25 -7.04
C SER A 48 -0.15 -2.60 -6.17
N LEU A 49 0.55 -3.39 -5.36
CA LEU A 49 1.65 -2.89 -4.52
C LEU A 49 2.62 -2.03 -5.34
N ASP A 50 2.97 -2.46 -6.55
CA ASP A 50 3.86 -1.72 -7.46
C ASP A 50 3.33 -0.31 -7.77
N SER A 51 2.04 -0.18 -8.08
CA SER A 51 1.43 1.12 -8.37
C SER A 51 1.46 2.04 -7.14
N SER A 52 1.28 1.46 -5.94
CA SER A 52 1.32 2.17 -4.67
C SER A 52 2.74 2.62 -4.33
N LEU A 53 3.75 1.76 -4.54
CA LEU A 53 5.16 2.09 -4.36
C LEU A 53 5.61 3.15 -5.37
N ALA A 54 5.22 3.04 -6.64
CA ALA A 54 5.54 4.04 -7.66
C ALA A 54 5.02 5.45 -7.28
N ARG A 55 3.80 5.53 -6.74
CA ARG A 55 3.25 6.80 -6.21
C ARG A 55 4.03 7.30 -5.01
N GLY A 56 4.34 6.42 -4.04
CA GLY A 56 5.16 6.77 -2.88
C GLY A 56 6.54 7.32 -3.28
N CYS A 57 7.18 6.68 -4.25
CA CYS A 57 8.46 7.13 -4.80
C CYS A 57 8.37 8.46 -5.53
N LYS A 58 7.26 8.74 -6.22
CA LYS A 58 7.01 10.07 -6.80
C LYS A 58 6.89 11.15 -5.71
N HIS A 59 6.20 10.85 -4.61
CA HIS A 59 6.05 11.78 -3.49
C HIS A 59 7.38 12.03 -2.77
N LEU A 60 8.19 10.99 -2.59
CA LEU A 60 9.50 11.04 -1.92
C LEU A 60 10.66 11.40 -2.86
N LYS A 61 10.39 11.89 -4.07
CA LYS A 61 11.41 12.10 -5.12
C LYS A 61 12.63 12.87 -4.63
N GLU A 62 12.42 13.98 -3.92
CA GLU A 62 13.51 14.82 -3.40
C GLU A 62 14.27 14.14 -2.26
N TYR A 63 13.54 13.51 -1.35
CA TYR A 63 14.13 12.74 -0.24
C TYR A 63 15.02 11.59 -0.74
N LEU A 64 14.60 10.92 -1.81
CA LEU A 64 15.31 9.80 -2.42
C LEU A 64 16.44 10.25 -3.36
N ALA A 65 16.50 11.53 -3.76
CA ALA A 65 17.53 12.04 -4.66
C ALA A 65 18.94 11.90 -4.06
N SER A 66 19.08 12.01 -2.74
CA SER A 66 20.35 11.82 -2.03
C SER A 66 20.57 10.38 -1.53
N ARG A 67 19.66 9.45 -1.82
CA ARG A 67 19.68 8.07 -1.28
C ARG A 67 19.46 7.03 -2.39
N PRO A 68 20.43 6.86 -3.31
CA PRO A 68 20.26 6.04 -4.51
C PRO A 68 20.07 4.54 -4.20
N ASP A 69 20.73 4.02 -3.17
CA ASP A 69 20.61 2.61 -2.80
C ASP A 69 19.22 2.30 -2.22
N LEU A 70 18.76 3.16 -1.29
CA LEU A 70 17.40 3.08 -0.76
C LEU A 70 16.36 3.18 -1.87
N ARG A 71 16.56 4.09 -2.83
CA ARG A 71 15.67 4.23 -3.99
C ARG A 71 15.57 2.93 -4.80
N LYS A 72 16.69 2.26 -5.06
CA LYS A 72 16.71 0.98 -5.80
C LYS A 72 16.01 -0.14 -5.03
N GLU A 73 16.10 -0.11 -3.71
CA GLU A 73 15.49 -1.13 -2.85
C GLU A 73 13.96 -1.01 -2.81
N ILE A 74 13.42 0.21 -2.71
CA ILE A 74 12.00 0.42 -2.41
C ILE A 74 11.14 0.83 -3.61
N CYS A 75 11.74 1.42 -4.65
CA CYS A 75 11.00 1.87 -5.81
C CYS A 75 10.98 0.79 -6.88
N PRO A 76 9.81 0.43 -7.42
CA PRO A 76 9.77 -0.45 -8.58
C PRO A 76 10.54 0.22 -9.72
N ASP A 77 11.43 -0.56 -10.36
CA ASP A 77 12.10 -0.13 -11.58
C ASP A 77 11.02 0.10 -12.65
N ASN A 78 10.70 1.37 -12.94
CA ASN A 78 9.81 1.75 -14.03
C ASN A 78 10.46 1.30 -15.35
N LYS A 79 10.13 0.08 -15.78
CA LYS A 79 10.46 -0.44 -17.11
C LYS A 79 9.34 -0.12 -18.08
#